data_AF-A0A6A5U531-F1
#
_entry.id   AF-A0A6A5U531-F1
#
_cell.length_a   1.000
_cell.length_b   1.000
_cell.length_c   1.000
_cell.angle_alpha   90.00
_cell.angle_beta   90.00
_cell.angle_gamma   90.00
#
_symmetry.space_group_name_H-M   'P 1'
#
loop_
_entity.id
_entity.type
_entity.pdbx_description
1 polymer ?
#
loop_
_entity_poly.entity_id
_entity_poly.type
_entity_poly.pdbx_seq_one_letter_code
_entity_poly.pdbx_strand_id
1 'polypeptide(L)'
;MMLSTTDLPHGTDATTPRWPNSRLQQRAPSTSPSPPRAGPPSPPSPARTRSPRNARSNDDWRNGAGPLPSKRFPTFDDMRVGMVFKLPTEPEVAATSCFHYSKLQQEESSGIWEHPVVVVDKHAAKKTVEFLICTSFGGKGVPSTKSRSSRDAHLLCDNRSDIAEHNDKSRLTFLPDSCKFQKATYVNPRCCKFEIEYDQLKEWENQFKRPMEFDAESVERIVKEWTGPAQAFQWSSRVSMGRGSLHSRSTPSPHNSQANTGHRWIAAS
;
A
#
# COMPACT_ATOMS: atom_id res chain seq x y z
N MET A 1 -39.90 34.63 55.29
CA MET A 1 -39.28 34.56 53.96
C MET A 1 -39.97 33.44 53.21
N MET A 2 -40.72 33.78 52.16
CA MET A 2 -41.59 32.85 51.43
C MET A 2 -40.79 32.07 50.40
N LEU A 3 -41.00 30.75 50.36
CA LEU A 3 -40.47 29.85 49.33
C LEU A 3 -41.55 29.67 48.27
N SER A 4 -41.30 30.15 47.06
CA SER A 4 -42.17 29.93 45.90
C SER A 4 -41.59 28.84 45.00
N THR A 5 -42.26 27.70 45.04
CA THR A 5 -42.13 26.58 44.10
C THR A 5 -42.54 27.03 42.70
N THR A 6 -41.73 26.72 41.68
CA THR A 6 -42.11 26.91 40.27
C THR A 6 -42.15 25.54 39.60
N ASP A 7 -43.37 25.13 39.23
CA ASP A 7 -43.67 24.00 38.36
C ASP A 7 -43.17 24.27 36.92
N LEU A 8 -42.66 23.23 36.26
CA LEU A 8 -42.41 23.22 34.81
C LEU A 8 -43.29 22.17 34.12
N PRO A 9 -43.87 22.49 32.95
CA PRO A 9 -44.91 21.68 32.32
C PRO A 9 -44.38 20.53 31.44
N HIS A 10 -45.20 19.48 31.37
CA HIS A 10 -45.17 18.39 30.40
C HIS A 10 -45.34 18.90 28.96
N GLY A 11 -44.45 18.49 28.05
CA GLY A 11 -44.64 18.54 26.59
C GLY A 11 -44.51 17.11 26.03
N THR A 12 -45.63 16.47 25.67
CA THR A 12 -46.24 16.35 24.32
C THR A 12 -45.48 15.47 23.33
N ASP A 13 -46.15 14.35 23.05
CA ASP A 13 -45.96 13.28 22.08
C ASP A 13 -45.18 13.60 20.78
N ALA A 14 -44.11 12.84 20.57
CA ALA A 14 -43.46 12.69 19.28
C ALA A 14 -44.19 11.63 18.43
N THR A 15 -45.05 12.08 17.53
CA THR A 15 -45.66 11.26 16.48
C THR A 15 -44.66 11.06 15.34
N THR A 16 -44.13 9.84 15.21
CA THR A 16 -43.17 9.45 14.17
C THR A 16 -43.86 9.30 12.80
N PRO A 17 -43.35 9.92 11.72
CA PRO A 17 -43.90 9.72 10.38
C PRO A 17 -43.48 8.35 9.81
N ARG A 18 -44.49 7.51 9.54
CA ARG A 18 -44.38 6.18 8.92
C ARG A 18 -44.41 6.33 7.39
N TRP A 19 -43.29 6.07 6.72
CA TRP A 19 -43.22 6.06 5.26
C TRP A 19 -43.95 4.84 4.66
N PRO A 20 -44.74 5.00 3.60
CA PRO A 20 -45.42 3.88 2.95
C PRO A 20 -44.47 3.06 2.08
N ASN A 21 -44.42 1.76 2.37
CA ASN A 21 -43.85 0.73 1.51
C ASN A 21 -44.59 0.71 0.16
N SER A 22 -43.87 1.01 -0.92
CA SER A 22 -44.36 0.79 -2.28
C SER A 22 -43.21 0.27 -3.13
N ARG A 23 -43.10 -1.06 -3.21
CA ARG A 23 -42.49 -1.72 -4.37
C ARG A 23 -43.41 -2.80 -4.89
N LEU A 24 -44.14 -2.38 -5.91
CA LEU A 24 -44.80 -3.21 -6.89
C LEU A 24 -43.81 -4.24 -7.44
N GLN A 25 -44.15 -5.51 -7.25
CA GLN A 25 -43.55 -6.61 -7.99
C GLN A 25 -44.01 -6.51 -9.45
N GLN A 26 -43.16 -6.01 -10.34
CA GLN A 26 -43.34 -6.22 -11.76
C GLN A 26 -42.71 -7.56 -12.16
N ARG A 27 -43.62 -8.51 -12.38
CA ARG A 27 -43.43 -9.83 -12.94
C ARG A 27 -43.13 -9.67 -14.43
N ALA A 28 -41.91 -9.95 -14.87
CA ALA A 28 -41.59 -10.05 -16.29
C ALA A 28 -41.90 -11.47 -16.81
N PRO A 29 -42.51 -11.60 -18.00
CA PRO A 29 -42.90 -12.89 -18.56
C PRO A 29 -41.73 -13.62 -19.23
N SER A 30 -41.79 -14.94 -19.10
CA SER A 30 -40.98 -15.95 -19.76
C SER A 30 -40.90 -15.75 -21.28
N THR A 31 -39.69 -15.82 -21.84
CA THR A 31 -39.47 -16.00 -23.27
C THR A 31 -38.53 -17.19 -23.51
N SER A 32 -38.93 -17.97 -24.50
CA SER A 32 -38.56 -19.36 -24.80
C SER A 32 -37.09 -19.59 -25.20
N PRO A 33 -36.58 -20.83 -25.02
CA PRO A 33 -35.29 -21.24 -25.54
C PRO A 33 -35.38 -21.52 -27.06
N SER A 34 -34.42 -20.98 -27.82
CA SER A 34 -34.22 -21.32 -29.23
C SER A 34 -33.31 -22.56 -29.37
N PRO A 35 -33.50 -23.39 -30.41
CA PRO A 35 -32.67 -24.59 -30.63
C PRO A 35 -31.27 -24.25 -31.17
N PRO A 36 -30.26 -25.09 -30.92
CA PRO A 36 -28.91 -24.86 -31.45
C PRO A 36 -28.85 -25.19 -32.95
N ARG A 37 -28.29 -24.25 -33.71
CA ARG A 37 -28.04 -24.35 -35.14
C ARG A 37 -26.78 -25.19 -35.37
N ALA A 38 -26.91 -26.31 -36.09
CA ALA A 38 -25.80 -27.17 -36.48
C ALA A 38 -24.82 -26.41 -37.39
N GLY A 39 -23.56 -26.30 -36.97
CA GLY A 39 -22.46 -25.78 -37.79
C GLY A 39 -21.94 -26.83 -38.78
N PRO A 40 -21.34 -26.41 -39.91
CA PRO A 40 -20.80 -27.32 -40.91
C PRO A 40 -19.57 -28.09 -40.39
N PRO A 41 -19.31 -29.30 -40.89
CA PRO A 41 -18.15 -30.09 -40.49
C PRO A 41 -16.84 -29.46 -40.97
N SER A 42 -15.85 -29.41 -40.08
CA SER A 42 -14.50 -28.93 -40.37
C SER A 42 -13.74 -29.84 -41.35
N PRO A 43 -12.86 -29.29 -42.21
CA PRO A 43 -12.05 -30.09 -43.14
C PRO A 43 -11.01 -30.96 -42.41
N PRO A 44 -10.57 -32.08 -43.03
CA PRO A 44 -9.60 -32.99 -42.43
C PRO A 44 -8.24 -32.30 -42.23
N SER A 45 -7.65 -32.53 -41.05
CA SER A 45 -6.32 -32.01 -40.71
C SER A 45 -5.23 -32.66 -41.58
N PRO A 46 -4.23 -31.89 -42.06
CA PRO A 46 -3.13 -32.44 -42.84
C PRO A 46 -2.24 -33.36 -41.99
N ALA A 47 -1.69 -34.39 -42.64
CA ALA A 47 -0.86 -35.41 -42.03
C ALA A 47 0.37 -34.81 -41.34
N ARG A 48 0.56 -35.13 -40.06
CA ARG A 48 1.76 -34.80 -39.29
C ARG A 48 2.99 -35.46 -39.90
N THR A 49 3.82 -34.68 -40.59
CA THR A 49 5.20 -35.04 -40.90
C THR A 49 5.99 -35.13 -39.60
N ARG A 50 6.33 -36.36 -39.20
CA ARG A 50 7.25 -36.63 -38.08
C ARG A 50 8.65 -36.16 -38.50
N SER A 51 9.13 -35.08 -37.87
CA SER A 51 10.53 -34.69 -37.97
C SER A 51 11.43 -35.73 -37.30
N PRO A 52 12.64 -36.00 -37.83
CA PRO A 52 13.51 -37.06 -37.34
C PRO A 52 14.05 -36.72 -35.96
N ARG A 53 13.93 -37.70 -35.07
CA ARG A 53 14.39 -37.70 -33.68
C ARG A 53 15.91 -37.84 -33.64
N ASN A 54 16.64 -36.74 -33.78
CA ASN A 54 18.09 -36.72 -33.57
C ASN A 54 18.45 -35.61 -32.60
N ALA A 55 18.74 -36.00 -31.35
CA ALA A 55 19.90 -35.58 -30.57
C ALA A 55 19.62 -35.90 -29.10
N ARG A 56 20.35 -36.88 -28.57
CA ARG A 56 20.61 -36.99 -27.14
C ARG A 56 21.48 -35.79 -26.74
N SER A 57 20.87 -34.66 -26.41
CA SER A 57 21.53 -33.65 -25.58
C SER A 57 21.26 -34.07 -24.14
N ASN A 58 22.31 -34.55 -23.50
CA ASN A 58 22.38 -34.80 -22.06
C ASN A 58 22.81 -33.52 -21.34
N ASP A 59 22.42 -32.35 -21.88
CA ASP A 59 22.59 -31.07 -21.20
C ASP A 59 21.45 -30.92 -20.21
N ASP A 60 21.70 -31.38 -18.99
CA ASP A 60 20.96 -30.94 -17.82
C ASP A 60 21.20 -29.43 -17.64
N TRP A 61 20.44 -28.63 -18.40
CA TRP A 61 20.38 -27.17 -18.30
C TRP A 61 20.00 -26.67 -16.89
N ARG A 62 19.65 -27.59 -15.98
CA ARG A 62 19.34 -27.35 -14.58
C ARG A 62 20.53 -27.50 -13.63
N ASN A 63 21.66 -28.06 -14.05
CA ASN A 63 22.81 -28.36 -13.16
C ASN A 63 23.66 -27.13 -12.75
N GLY A 64 23.21 -25.91 -13.06
CA GLY A 64 23.81 -24.65 -12.59
C GLY A 64 22.79 -23.65 -12.04
N ALA A 65 21.53 -24.04 -11.89
CA ALA A 65 20.53 -23.18 -11.28
C ALA A 65 20.81 -23.08 -9.78
N GLY A 66 21.53 -22.04 -9.37
CA GLY A 66 21.65 -21.68 -7.96
C GLY A 66 20.27 -21.58 -7.29
N PRO A 67 20.18 -21.81 -5.98
CA PRO A 67 18.90 -21.73 -5.28
C PRO A 67 18.22 -20.41 -5.62
N LEU A 68 16.96 -20.48 -6.06
CA LEU A 68 16.17 -19.29 -6.33
C LEU A 68 16.26 -18.38 -5.10
N PRO A 69 16.56 -17.08 -5.26
CA PRO A 69 16.64 -16.17 -4.14
C PRO A 69 15.33 -16.28 -3.36
N SER A 70 15.41 -16.76 -2.12
CA SER A 70 14.25 -16.87 -1.25
C SER A 70 13.66 -15.47 -1.14
N LYS A 71 12.42 -15.28 -1.59
CA LYS A 71 11.67 -14.04 -1.34
C LYS A 71 11.67 -13.79 0.16
N ARG A 72 12.51 -12.87 0.63
CA ARG A 72 12.49 -12.45 2.02
C ARG A 72 11.46 -11.36 2.11
N PHE A 73 10.35 -11.67 2.78
CA PHE A 73 9.51 -10.63 3.37
C PHE A 73 10.44 -9.71 4.19
N PRO A 74 10.31 -8.38 4.07
CA PRO A 74 11.19 -7.48 4.82
C PRO A 74 11.13 -7.83 6.31
N THR A 75 12.26 -7.71 7.01
CA THR A 75 12.20 -7.82 8.46
C THR A 75 11.54 -6.57 9.03
N PHE A 76 11.11 -6.61 10.28
CA PHE A 76 10.58 -5.42 10.93
C PHE A 76 11.58 -4.25 10.84
N ASP A 77 12.88 -4.52 10.94
CA ASP A 77 13.90 -3.47 10.94
C ASP A 77 14.10 -2.87 9.53
N ASP A 78 13.93 -3.66 8.47
CA ASP A 78 13.93 -3.20 7.08
C ASP A 78 12.68 -2.40 6.69
N MET A 79 11.60 -2.53 7.46
CA MET A 79 10.34 -1.85 7.17
C MET A 79 10.45 -0.34 7.34
N ARG A 80 9.95 0.39 6.34
CA ARG A 80 9.91 1.86 6.26
C ARG A 80 8.49 2.39 6.17
N VAL A 81 8.31 3.62 6.64
CA VAL A 81 7.09 4.40 6.42
C VAL A 81 6.90 4.64 4.92
N GLY A 82 5.67 4.50 4.43
CA GLY A 82 5.36 4.56 3.00
C GLY A 82 5.39 3.22 2.28
N MET A 83 5.85 2.14 2.93
CA MET A 83 5.71 0.80 2.37
C MET A 83 4.26 0.34 2.39
N VAL A 84 3.87 -0.40 1.36
CA VAL A 84 2.52 -0.94 1.18
C VAL A 84 2.53 -2.45 1.39
N PHE A 85 1.61 -2.91 2.25
CA PHE A 85 1.38 -4.31 2.58
C PHE A 85 -0.07 -4.71 2.28
N LYS A 86 -0.36 -6.01 2.37
CA LYS A 86 -1.73 -6.54 2.34
C LYS A 86 -2.17 -6.83 3.78
N LEU A 87 -3.33 -6.32 4.17
CA LEU A 87 -3.99 -6.78 5.38
C LEU A 87 -4.47 -8.22 5.17
N PRO A 88 -4.18 -9.18 6.06
CA PRO A 88 -4.63 -10.56 5.90
C PRO A 88 -6.16 -10.67 6.02
N THR A 89 -6.67 -11.89 5.87
CA THR A 89 -8.09 -12.19 6.16
C THR A 89 -8.32 -12.23 7.68
N GLU A 90 -9.56 -12.01 8.12
CA GLU A 90 -9.92 -12.03 9.55
C GLU A 90 -9.43 -13.28 10.31
N PRO A 91 -9.60 -14.52 9.79
CA PRO A 91 -9.21 -15.71 10.52
C PRO A 91 -7.69 -15.91 10.62
N GLU A 92 -6.92 -15.19 9.80
CA GLU A 92 -5.46 -15.28 9.78
C GLU A 92 -4.80 -14.35 10.80
N VAL A 93 -5.50 -13.29 11.23
CA VAL A 93 -5.03 -12.43 12.31
C VAL A 93 -5.24 -13.15 13.63
N ALA A 94 -4.19 -13.20 14.45
CA ALA A 94 -4.29 -13.77 15.79
C ALA A 94 -5.36 -13.03 16.61
N ALA A 95 -6.23 -13.76 17.29
CA ALA A 95 -7.29 -13.18 18.13
C ALA A 95 -6.75 -12.24 19.24
N THR A 96 -5.48 -12.40 19.63
CA THR A 96 -4.77 -11.56 20.60
C THR A 96 -4.15 -10.30 19.99
N SER A 97 -4.24 -10.12 18.68
CA SER A 97 -3.68 -8.96 17.97
C SER A 97 -4.30 -7.65 18.46
N CYS A 98 -3.47 -6.63 18.61
CA CYS A 98 -3.92 -5.26 18.89
C CYS A 98 -4.86 -4.72 17.79
N PHE A 99 -4.84 -5.31 16.59
CA PHE A 99 -5.70 -4.92 15.49
C PHE A 99 -7.18 -5.05 15.82
N HIS A 100 -7.59 -6.15 16.48
CA HIS A 100 -8.98 -6.35 16.85
C HIS A 100 -9.49 -5.23 17.78
N TYR A 101 -8.65 -4.74 18.70
CA TYR A 101 -9.00 -3.61 19.55
C TYR A 101 -9.16 -2.31 18.75
N SER A 102 -8.26 -2.03 17.79
CA SER A 102 -8.35 -0.84 16.93
C SER A 102 -9.56 -0.88 15.98
N LYS A 103 -9.91 -2.08 15.48
CA LYS A 103 -11.09 -2.32 14.62
C LYS A 103 -12.40 -2.20 15.40
N LEU A 104 -12.48 -2.74 16.62
CA LEU A 104 -13.69 -2.71 17.46
C LEU A 104 -14.12 -1.28 17.81
N GLN A 105 -13.19 -0.33 17.89
CA GLN A 105 -13.50 1.07 18.19
C GLN A 105 -14.17 1.83 17.03
N GLN A 106 -14.22 1.27 15.82
CA GLN A 106 -14.57 2.04 14.62
C GLN A 106 -15.83 1.56 13.86
N GLU A 107 -16.72 0.81 14.52
CA GLU A 107 -18.02 0.28 14.02
C GLU A 107 -17.94 -0.50 12.69
N GLU A 108 -18.41 -1.75 12.70
CA GLU A 108 -18.71 -2.64 11.56
C GLU A 108 -18.03 -2.31 10.21
N SER A 109 -16.70 -2.26 10.18
CA SER A 109 -15.91 -2.14 8.96
C SER A 109 -15.83 -3.52 8.27
N SER A 110 -16.99 -4.02 7.86
CA SER A 110 -17.18 -5.26 7.11
C SER A 110 -16.63 -5.09 5.69
N GLY A 111 -15.31 -5.07 5.56
CA GLY A 111 -14.66 -4.95 4.25
C GLY A 111 -13.25 -4.35 4.26
N ILE A 112 -12.58 -4.27 5.41
CA ILE A 112 -11.19 -3.79 5.45
C ILE A 112 -10.17 -4.90 5.17
N TRP A 113 -10.57 -6.15 5.36
CA TRP A 113 -9.72 -7.32 5.14
C TRP A 113 -9.26 -7.43 3.70
N GLU A 114 -8.05 -7.95 3.50
CA GLU A 114 -7.42 -8.12 2.18
C GLU A 114 -7.13 -6.83 1.40
N HIS A 115 -7.39 -5.66 1.99
CA HIS A 115 -7.05 -4.39 1.36
C HIS A 115 -5.54 -4.11 1.43
N PRO A 116 -5.02 -3.34 0.45
CA PRO A 116 -3.69 -2.77 0.58
C PRO A 116 -3.70 -1.75 1.71
N VAL A 117 -2.61 -1.69 2.47
CA VAL A 117 -2.41 -0.75 3.58
C VAL A 117 -1.06 -0.07 3.43
N VAL A 118 -0.99 1.22 3.74
CA VAL A 118 0.26 1.99 3.76
C VAL A 118 0.68 2.23 5.19
N VAL A 119 1.93 1.89 5.51
CA VAL A 119 2.51 2.14 6.84
C VAL A 119 2.77 3.64 7.01
N VAL A 120 2.27 4.21 8.09
CA VAL A 120 2.46 5.64 8.43
C VAL A 120 3.32 5.85 9.68
N ASP A 121 3.38 4.87 10.58
CA ASP A 121 4.28 4.90 11.75
C ASP A 121 4.70 3.49 12.19
N LYS A 122 5.73 3.42 13.05
CA LYS A 122 6.35 2.18 13.53
C LYS A 122 6.68 2.27 15.02
N HIS A 123 6.22 1.27 15.78
CA HIS A 123 6.44 1.19 17.23
C HIS A 123 7.43 0.06 17.57
N ALA A 124 8.72 0.39 17.65
CA ALA A 124 9.78 -0.61 17.78
C ALA A 124 9.69 -1.50 19.02
N ALA A 125 9.24 -0.94 20.15
CA ALA A 125 9.11 -1.68 21.42
C ALA A 125 8.04 -2.78 21.36
N LYS A 126 6.96 -2.55 20.59
CA LYS A 126 5.85 -3.49 20.45
C LYS A 126 5.92 -4.33 19.17
N LYS A 127 6.85 -3.99 18.26
CA LYS A 127 6.91 -4.54 16.89
C LYS A 127 5.57 -4.39 16.12
N THR A 128 4.85 -3.29 16.40
CA THR A 128 3.60 -2.91 15.73
C THR A 128 3.82 -1.76 14.78
N VAL A 129 2.85 -1.56 13.89
CA VAL A 129 2.85 -0.52 12.86
C VAL A 129 1.49 0.15 12.83
N GLU A 130 1.49 1.47 12.64
CA GLU A 130 0.27 2.20 12.31
C GLU A 130 0.14 2.30 10.80
N PHE A 131 -1.08 2.11 10.30
CA PHE A 131 -1.33 2.11 8.87
C PHE A 131 -2.67 2.75 8.51
N LEU A 132 -2.75 3.13 7.23
CA LEU A 132 -3.97 3.61 6.58
C LEU A 132 -4.40 2.61 5.50
N ILE A 133 -5.71 2.41 5.37
CA ILE A 133 -6.27 1.53 4.35
C ILE A 133 -6.31 2.25 3.00
N CYS A 134 -5.87 1.56 1.96
CA CYS A 134 -6.01 1.98 0.58
C CYS A 134 -7.34 1.47 0.00
N THR A 135 -8.05 2.35 -0.69
CA THR A 135 -9.34 2.02 -1.34
C THR A 135 -9.29 2.30 -2.82
N SER A 136 -9.89 1.42 -3.63
CA SER A 136 -9.91 1.58 -5.09
C SER A 136 -11.24 2.08 -5.64
N PHE A 137 -12.32 2.10 -4.84
CA PHE A 137 -13.68 2.38 -5.32
C PHE A 137 -14.05 1.60 -6.60
N GLY A 138 -13.60 0.34 -6.70
CA GLY A 138 -13.79 -0.48 -7.90
C GLY A 138 -12.88 -0.09 -9.08
N GLY A 139 -11.76 0.58 -8.81
CA GLY A 139 -10.84 1.14 -9.80
C GLY A 139 -11.35 2.42 -10.47
N LYS A 140 -12.35 3.07 -9.88
CA LYS A 140 -12.96 4.30 -10.39
C LYS A 140 -12.57 5.50 -9.53
N GLY A 141 -13.02 6.67 -9.94
CA GLY A 141 -12.94 7.88 -9.13
C GLY A 141 -13.66 7.76 -7.79
N VAL A 142 -13.29 8.61 -6.83
CA VAL A 142 -14.03 8.77 -5.57
C VAL A 142 -15.49 9.12 -5.89
N PRO A 143 -16.49 8.40 -5.32
CA PRO A 143 -17.89 8.61 -5.65
C PRO A 143 -18.35 10.06 -5.47
N SER A 144 -19.11 10.59 -6.43
CA SER A 144 -19.69 11.95 -6.37
C SER A 144 -20.71 12.11 -5.25
N THR A 145 -21.26 11.01 -4.74
CA THR A 145 -22.15 10.98 -3.58
C THR A 145 -21.45 11.36 -2.27
N LYS A 146 -20.11 11.30 -2.21
CA LYS A 146 -19.34 11.79 -1.07
C LYS A 146 -19.27 13.32 -1.09
N SER A 147 -19.31 13.93 0.10
CA SER A 147 -19.13 15.38 0.25
C SER A 147 -17.81 15.85 -0.38
N ARG A 148 -17.74 17.11 -0.81
CA ARG A 148 -16.50 17.68 -1.39
C ARG A 148 -15.31 17.52 -0.45
N SER A 149 -15.48 17.87 0.82
CA SER A 149 -14.45 17.69 1.86
C SER A 149 -13.97 16.23 1.96
N SER A 150 -14.90 15.26 1.92
CA SER A 150 -14.54 13.84 1.92
C SER A 150 -13.79 13.42 0.67
N ARG A 151 -14.19 13.91 -0.52
CA ARG A 151 -13.48 13.65 -1.78
C ARG A 151 -12.06 14.22 -1.74
N ASP A 152 -11.91 15.44 -1.27
CA ASP A 152 -10.60 16.12 -1.18
C ASP A 152 -9.66 15.46 -0.15
N ALA A 153 -10.19 14.70 0.81
CA ALA A 153 -9.40 13.92 1.75
C ALA A 153 -8.74 12.68 1.11
N HIS A 154 -9.21 12.23 -0.06
CA HIS A 154 -8.66 11.06 -0.74
C HIS A 154 -7.51 11.50 -1.67
N LEU A 155 -6.31 11.02 -1.38
CA LEU A 155 -5.12 11.25 -2.18
C LEU A 155 -4.96 10.12 -3.20
N LEU A 156 -4.94 10.46 -4.49
CA LEU A 156 -4.78 9.49 -5.56
C LEU A 156 -3.34 8.97 -5.59
N CYS A 157 -3.18 7.66 -5.52
CA CYS A 157 -1.90 6.98 -5.70
C CYS A 157 -1.58 6.83 -7.18
N ASP A 158 -0.31 6.91 -7.52
CA ASP A 158 0.20 6.59 -8.83
C ASP A 158 -0.14 5.14 -9.19
N ASN A 159 -0.68 4.97 -10.38
CA ASN A 159 -1.28 3.72 -10.81
C ASN A 159 -1.11 3.59 -12.32
N ARG A 160 -1.36 2.40 -12.83
CA ARG A 160 -1.27 2.11 -14.26
C ARG A 160 -2.49 2.56 -15.08
N SER A 161 -3.47 3.19 -14.44
CA SER A 161 -4.65 3.71 -15.12
C SER A 161 -4.40 5.15 -15.57
N ASP A 162 -4.85 5.50 -16.77
CA ASP A 162 -4.67 6.82 -17.42
C ASP A 162 -5.48 7.95 -16.79
N ILE A 163 -5.88 7.82 -15.53
CA ILE A 163 -6.24 9.02 -14.77
C ILE A 163 -4.94 9.81 -14.70
N ALA A 164 -4.93 11.14 -14.82
CA ALA A 164 -3.72 11.96 -14.62
C ALA A 164 -3.78 12.77 -13.31
N GLU A 165 -4.96 13.17 -12.85
CA GLU A 165 -5.14 14.02 -11.67
C GLU A 165 -6.47 13.72 -10.98
N HIS A 166 -6.57 14.02 -9.68
CA HIS A 166 -7.83 13.96 -8.92
C HIS A 166 -7.99 15.24 -8.10
N ASN A 167 -9.03 16.03 -8.38
CA ASN A 167 -9.34 17.30 -7.70
C ASN A 167 -8.14 18.26 -7.61
N ASP A 168 -7.44 18.49 -8.73
CA ASP A 168 -6.32 19.44 -8.84
C ASP A 168 -5.14 19.15 -7.89
N LYS A 169 -5.12 17.95 -7.30
CA LYS A 169 -4.06 17.47 -6.42
C LYS A 169 -3.11 16.59 -7.21
N SER A 170 -1.81 16.84 -7.05
CA SER A 170 -0.76 15.94 -7.52
C SER A 170 -0.97 14.54 -6.95
N ARG A 171 -0.49 13.52 -7.66
CA ARG A 171 -0.56 12.13 -7.20
C ARG A 171 0.47 11.86 -6.12
N LEU A 172 0.22 10.83 -5.33
CA LEU A 172 1.25 10.17 -4.53
C LEU A 172 2.05 9.23 -5.44
N THR A 173 3.34 9.46 -5.56
CA THR A 173 4.28 8.75 -6.43
C THR A 173 5.02 7.63 -5.69
N PHE A 174 5.25 6.53 -6.40
CA PHE A 174 6.06 5.42 -5.92
C PHE A 174 7.54 5.65 -6.28
N LEU A 175 8.45 5.02 -5.53
CA LEU A 175 9.87 4.97 -5.90
C LEU A 175 10.06 4.40 -7.33
N PRO A 176 11.09 4.82 -8.09
CA PRO A 176 11.27 4.40 -9.49
C PRO A 176 11.28 2.88 -9.72
N ASP A 177 11.85 2.11 -8.79
CA ASP A 177 11.95 0.64 -8.89
C ASP A 177 10.79 -0.11 -8.21
N SER A 178 9.86 0.63 -7.62
CA SER A 178 8.70 0.10 -6.91
C SER A 178 7.58 -0.30 -7.87
N CYS A 179 6.78 -1.28 -7.45
CA CYS A 179 5.52 -1.57 -8.12
C CYS A 179 4.50 -0.44 -7.93
N LYS A 180 3.51 -0.39 -8.83
CA LYS A 180 2.37 0.54 -8.79
C LYS A 180 1.06 -0.23 -8.74
N PHE A 181 0.00 0.41 -8.26
CA PHE A 181 -1.33 -0.19 -8.31
C PHE A 181 -1.79 -0.37 -9.76
N GLN A 182 -2.50 -1.48 -10.03
CA GLN A 182 -3.06 -1.74 -11.36
C GLN A 182 -4.28 -0.85 -11.67
N LYS A 183 -5.00 -0.43 -10.63
CA LYS A 183 -6.23 0.37 -10.72
C LYS A 183 -6.07 1.65 -9.93
N ALA A 184 -6.94 2.62 -10.21
CA ALA A 184 -7.09 3.81 -9.38
C ALA A 184 -7.24 3.41 -7.91
N THR A 185 -6.34 3.91 -7.07
CA THR A 185 -6.26 3.57 -5.65
C THR A 185 -5.97 4.85 -4.87
N TYR A 186 -6.62 4.99 -3.72
CA TYR A 186 -6.61 6.19 -2.92
C TYR A 186 -6.21 5.87 -1.49
N VAL A 187 -5.44 6.76 -0.87
CA VAL A 187 -5.21 6.80 0.58
C VAL A 187 -6.08 7.91 1.14
N ASN A 188 -6.75 7.68 2.27
CA ASN A 188 -7.47 8.72 3.00
C ASN A 188 -6.80 8.98 4.36
N PRO A 189 -5.88 9.95 4.47
CA PRO A 189 -5.17 10.24 5.71
C PRO A 189 -6.05 10.76 6.84
N ARG A 190 -7.25 11.24 6.52
CA ARG A 190 -8.22 11.79 7.49
C ARG A 190 -9.20 10.74 8.02
N CYS A 191 -9.04 9.49 7.60
CA CYS A 191 -9.91 8.39 8.00
C CYS A 191 -9.35 7.64 9.23
N CYS A 192 -10.10 6.62 9.61
CA CYS A 192 -9.72 5.47 10.41
C CYS A 192 -8.23 5.09 10.32
N LYS A 193 -7.53 5.26 11.44
CA LYS A 193 -6.20 4.71 11.67
C LYS A 193 -6.30 3.35 12.36
N PHE A 194 -5.37 2.47 12.04
CA PHE A 194 -5.29 1.14 12.64
C PHE A 194 -3.86 0.83 13.07
N GLU A 195 -3.74 -0.05 14.05
CA GLU A 195 -2.46 -0.59 14.52
C GLU A 195 -2.50 -2.11 14.44
N ILE A 196 -1.41 -2.74 13.98
CA ILE A 196 -1.27 -4.20 13.92
C ILE A 196 0.19 -4.60 14.18
N GLU A 197 0.41 -5.81 14.69
CA GLU A 197 1.72 -6.43 14.74
C GLU A 197 2.24 -6.67 13.31
N TYR A 198 3.51 -6.35 13.07
CA TYR A 198 4.09 -6.41 11.74
C TYR A 198 4.07 -7.82 11.14
N ASP A 199 4.22 -8.84 11.96
CA ASP A 199 4.25 -10.25 11.54
C ASP A 199 2.89 -10.77 11.02
N GLN A 200 1.80 -10.06 11.30
CA GLN A 200 0.46 -10.37 10.78
C GLN A 200 0.27 -9.85 9.35
N LEU A 201 1.07 -8.87 8.90
CA LEU A 201 0.94 -8.30 7.57
C LEU A 201 1.49 -9.26 6.50
N LYS A 202 0.91 -9.17 5.29
CA LYS A 202 1.35 -9.94 4.12
C LYS A 202 1.99 -9.05 3.07
N GLU A 203 2.87 -9.62 2.26
CA GLU A 203 3.42 -8.92 1.10
C GLU A 203 2.27 -8.60 0.13
N TRP A 204 2.21 -7.37 -0.39
CA TRP A 204 1.25 -7.05 -1.42
C TRP A 204 1.63 -7.75 -2.73
N GLU A 205 0.81 -8.72 -3.13
CA GLU A 205 1.04 -9.49 -4.35
C GLU A 205 0.95 -8.60 -5.58
N ASN A 206 2.04 -8.54 -6.33
CA ASN A 206 2.09 -7.89 -7.63
C ASN A 206 2.86 -8.76 -8.62
N GLN A 207 2.63 -8.50 -9.90
CA GLN A 207 3.17 -9.30 -11.00
C GLN A 207 4.71 -9.39 -11.01
N PHE A 208 5.41 -8.40 -10.45
CA PHE A 208 6.87 -8.35 -10.44
C PHE A 208 7.47 -8.80 -9.11
N LYS A 209 6.64 -9.14 -8.12
CA LYS A 209 7.09 -9.61 -6.82
C LYS A 209 8.07 -8.64 -6.14
N ARG A 210 7.89 -7.34 -6.36
CA ARG A 210 8.72 -6.26 -5.79
C ARG A 210 7.96 -5.51 -4.69
N PRO A 211 8.66 -4.92 -3.71
CA PRO A 211 8.02 -4.04 -2.74
C PRO A 211 7.29 -2.88 -3.43
N MET A 212 6.20 -2.44 -2.78
CA MET A 212 5.52 -1.20 -3.11
C MET A 212 5.85 -0.17 -2.06
N GLU A 213 6.46 0.94 -2.45
CA GLU A 213 6.90 2.01 -1.54
C GLU A 213 6.77 3.39 -2.16
N PHE A 214 6.07 4.27 -1.46
CA PHE A 214 5.95 5.68 -1.83
C PHE A 214 7.29 6.40 -1.73
N ASP A 215 7.50 7.40 -2.57
CA ASP A 215 8.66 8.28 -2.43
C ASP A 215 8.54 9.21 -1.21
N ALA A 216 9.64 9.87 -0.87
CA ALA A 216 9.72 10.69 0.33
C ALA A 216 8.71 11.86 0.34
N GLU A 217 8.48 12.50 -0.81
CA GLU A 217 7.53 13.63 -0.92
C GLU A 217 6.09 13.16 -0.68
N SER A 218 5.73 12.02 -1.26
CA SER A 218 4.42 11.41 -1.07
C SER A 218 4.20 10.96 0.36
N VAL A 219 5.22 10.36 0.99
CA VAL A 219 5.20 9.99 2.41
C VAL A 219 5.00 11.21 3.30
N GLU A 220 5.78 12.27 3.09
CA GLU A 220 5.64 13.51 3.85
C GLU A 220 4.22 14.07 3.76
N ARG A 221 3.64 14.05 2.56
CA ARG A 221 2.28 14.52 2.34
C ARG A 221 1.22 13.66 3.03
N ILE A 222 1.34 12.34 2.95
CA ILE A 222 0.44 11.40 3.66
C ILE A 222 0.49 11.70 5.16
N VAL A 223 1.71 11.76 5.71
CA VAL A 223 1.92 11.98 7.15
C VAL A 223 1.42 13.36 7.58
N LYS A 224 1.70 14.41 6.82
CA LYS A 224 1.24 15.77 7.11
C LYS A 224 -0.29 15.88 7.19
N GLU A 225 -0.99 15.25 6.26
CA GLU A 225 -2.47 15.20 6.26
C GLU A 225 -3.00 14.28 7.37
N TRP A 226 -2.24 13.25 7.76
CA TRP A 226 -2.58 12.32 8.84
C TRP A 226 -2.44 12.94 10.23
N THR A 227 -1.31 13.58 10.55
CA THR A 227 -1.07 14.19 11.86
C THR A 227 -1.89 15.46 12.11
N GLY A 228 -2.45 16.03 11.04
CA GLY A 228 -3.08 17.35 11.07
C GLY A 228 -2.09 18.48 11.37
N PRO A 229 -2.57 19.75 11.38
CA PRO A 229 -1.71 20.91 11.58
C PRO A 229 -1.09 21.00 12.98
N ALA A 230 -1.65 20.32 13.98
CA ALA A 230 -1.18 20.40 15.37
C ALA A 230 0.07 19.56 15.66
N GLN A 231 0.42 18.57 14.81
CA GLN A 231 1.52 17.63 15.07
C GLN A 231 2.57 17.51 13.95
N ALA A 232 2.37 18.16 12.79
CA ALA A 232 3.29 18.09 11.65
C ALA A 232 4.73 18.60 11.97
N PHE A 233 4.92 19.39 13.03
CA PHE A 233 6.22 19.97 13.40
C PHE A 233 7.22 18.98 14.01
N GLN A 234 6.75 17.85 14.58
CA GLN A 234 7.64 16.85 15.17
C GLN A 234 8.17 15.82 14.16
N TRP A 235 7.47 15.60 13.04
CA TRP A 235 7.82 14.56 12.07
C TRP A 235 9.06 14.90 11.24
N SER A 236 9.17 16.15 10.78
CA SER A 236 10.32 16.63 9.99
C SER A 236 11.65 16.48 10.73
N SER A 237 11.63 16.50 12.06
CA SER A 237 12.81 16.26 12.91
C SER A 237 13.26 14.79 12.93
N ARG A 238 12.35 13.81 12.76
CA ARG A 238 12.68 12.38 12.75
C ARG A 238 13.18 11.89 11.39
N VAL A 239 12.60 12.38 10.29
CA VAL A 239 13.02 11.98 8.94
C VAL A 239 14.43 12.49 8.62
N SER A 240 14.81 13.67 9.13
CA SER A 240 16.14 14.25 8.92
C SER A 240 17.27 13.45 9.56
N MET A 241 17.00 12.71 10.65
CA MET A 241 18.02 11.89 11.33
C MET A 241 18.28 10.53 10.67
N GLY A 242 17.43 10.09 9.74
CA GLY A 242 17.58 8.82 9.01
C GLY A 242 18.44 8.91 7.75
N ARG A 243 18.78 10.11 7.28
CA ARG A 243 19.78 10.30 6.22
C ARG A 243 21.19 10.25 6.83
N GLY A 244 21.57 9.05 7.28
CA GLY A 244 22.96 8.72 7.55
C GLY A 244 23.81 9.11 6.34
N SER A 245 24.72 10.05 6.61
CA SER A 245 25.78 10.53 5.73
C SER A 245 26.39 9.38 4.91
N LEU A 246 25.99 9.28 3.64
CA LEU A 246 26.67 8.45 2.65
C LEU A 246 27.92 9.23 2.21
N HIS A 247 29.07 8.80 2.72
CA HIS A 247 30.40 8.96 2.12
C HIS A 247 30.97 10.38 1.97
N SER A 248 31.46 10.93 3.08
CA SER A 248 32.70 11.73 3.03
C SER A 248 33.88 10.76 2.91
N ARG A 249 34.22 10.32 1.70
CA ARG A 249 35.51 9.66 1.45
C ARG A 249 36.61 10.66 1.74
N SER A 250 37.30 10.47 2.85
CA SER A 250 38.57 11.11 3.15
C SER A 250 39.54 10.78 2.01
N THR A 251 39.91 11.78 1.23
CA THR A 251 41.06 11.71 0.34
C THR A 251 42.32 11.52 1.21
N PRO A 252 43.17 10.52 0.95
CA PRO A 252 44.47 10.45 1.60
C PRO A 252 45.34 11.61 1.13
N SER A 253 45.86 12.38 2.09
CA SER A 253 46.87 13.41 1.86
C SER A 253 48.10 12.85 1.15
N PRO A 254 48.68 13.56 0.17
CA PRO A 254 49.92 13.15 -0.44
C PRO A 254 51.07 13.27 0.57
N HIS A 255 51.70 12.13 0.84
CA HIS A 255 52.95 12.03 1.61
C HIS A 255 54.05 12.83 0.91
N ASN A 256 54.54 13.84 1.61
CA ASN A 256 55.67 14.67 1.24
C ASN A 256 56.95 13.82 1.33
N SER A 257 57.49 13.42 0.17
CA SER A 257 58.77 12.70 0.09
C SER A 257 59.90 13.73 -0.09
N GLN A 258 60.50 14.17 1.02
CA GLN A 258 61.76 14.91 0.97
C GLN A 258 62.90 13.91 0.74
N ALA A 259 63.56 14.09 -0.41
CA ALA A 259 64.78 13.40 -0.79
C ALA A 259 65.93 13.84 0.13
N ASN A 260 66.41 12.93 0.95
CA ASN A 260 67.67 13.04 1.66
C ASN A 260 68.76 12.47 0.74
N THR A 261 69.51 13.34 0.05
CA THR A 261 70.70 12.92 -0.72
C THR A 261 71.94 13.21 0.11
N GLY A 262 72.63 12.12 0.43
CA GLY A 262 73.67 12.05 1.42
C GLY A 262 74.99 12.69 1.01
N HIS A 263 75.70 13.06 2.07
CA HIS A 263 77.12 13.35 2.15
C HIS A 263 77.98 12.36 1.35
N ARG A 264 78.89 12.89 0.53
CA ARG A 264 80.01 12.15 -0.04
C ARG A 264 81.31 12.67 0.57
N TRP A 265 82.06 11.75 1.17
CA TRP A 265 83.37 11.96 1.77
C TRP A 265 84.50 12.03 0.75
N ILE A 266 85.56 12.70 1.18
CA ILE A 266 86.88 12.92 0.58
C ILE A 266 87.67 11.60 0.49
N ALA A 267 88.46 11.43 -0.58
CA ALA A 267 89.68 10.63 -0.55
C ALA A 267 90.74 11.26 -1.48
N ALA A 268 91.98 11.17 -1.01
CA ALA A 268 93.18 11.88 -1.44
C ALA A 268 93.81 11.38 -2.75
N SER A 269 94.61 12.26 -3.37
CA SER A 269 96.01 12.04 -3.80
C SER A 269 96.66 13.39 -4.08
#